data_AF-A0A9X6VAY0-F1
#
_entry.id   AF-A0A9X6VAY0-F1
#
_cell.length_a   1.000
_cell.length_b   1.000
_cell.length_c   1.000
_cell.angle_alpha   90.00
_cell.angle_beta   90.00
_cell.angle_gamma   90.00
#
_symmetry.space_group_name_H-M   'P 1'
#
loop_
_entity.id
_entity.type
_entity.pdbx_description
1 polymer ?
#
loop_
_entity_poly.entity_id
_entity_poly.type
_entity_poly.pdbx_seq_one_letter_code
_entity_poly.pdbx_strand_id
1 'polypeptide(L)'
;MNKIQIEQFTELISTHNTGLIIGNGFSMNFDSCFRGIYDSLKEGNNALNKLGEFTISPTAYLDTRIIITQNYKNVVKYVRNFNQKQLEKIFEDAVDFAGFITTNSKINNFLEHNRHLNKFKAAPNMLEVTKGIYEIGSKKGFKSVNIENWPTLIWLYHLIENLPEFKKYTQKSNRFIKLLRKGWEKSIMPQGHETNVMYKTRFNGFSIYYRLLMITIIFGNGKAVDINKLEKINDIDQDSIKQWLAGFKELFSLNYDLILEQNTNRSVTYLHGHFQNKLHGFTYHQSYALKHGNDMFYTNDIILGDYTTTKMLDGIMHSIVLGKQALTQPRVDALEILSYKMRCSEISHIVFFGVHPENDYHILSGLYYHFLNTNVDNPAITYCYYNENEIEDFTNTLYHVVNSIYRDKDFINSISLSFVDSKEIVNKYFYINNPSINPASTSIR
;
A
#
# COMPACT_ATOMS: atom_id res chain seq x y z
N MET A 1 -14.89 -21.31 -13.29
CA MET A 1 -13.61 -21.14 -12.54
C MET A 1 -12.63 -22.19 -13.05
N ASN A 2 -11.50 -21.77 -13.64
CA ASN A 2 -10.50 -22.68 -14.22
C ASN A 2 -9.27 -22.77 -13.30
N LYS A 3 -9.22 -23.80 -12.45
CA LYS A 3 -8.03 -24.08 -11.63
C LYS A 3 -7.07 -24.92 -12.45
N ILE A 4 -5.81 -24.51 -12.48
CA ILE A 4 -4.74 -25.15 -13.26
C ILE A 4 -3.63 -25.67 -12.32
N GLN A 5 -2.95 -26.72 -12.77
CA GLN A 5 -1.78 -27.27 -12.07
C GLN A 5 -0.50 -26.51 -12.42
N ILE A 6 0.55 -26.65 -11.61
CA ILE A 6 1.83 -25.97 -11.82
C ILE A 6 2.47 -26.24 -13.19
N GLU A 7 2.28 -27.43 -13.77
CA GLU A 7 2.79 -27.76 -15.12
C GLU A 7 2.11 -26.91 -16.20
N GLN A 8 0.78 -26.83 -16.15
CA GLN A 8 -0.02 -26.01 -17.08
C GLN A 8 0.31 -24.52 -16.91
N PHE A 9 0.51 -24.07 -15.67
CA PHE A 9 0.97 -22.71 -15.38
C PHE A 9 2.34 -22.42 -16.02
N THR A 10 3.27 -23.36 -15.91
CA THR A 10 4.61 -23.22 -16.51
C THR A 10 4.51 -23.13 -18.04
N GLU A 11 3.66 -23.95 -18.67
CA GLU A 11 3.39 -23.90 -20.10
C GLU A 11 2.80 -22.55 -20.54
N LEU A 12 1.83 -22.01 -19.79
CA LEU A 12 1.24 -20.69 -20.07
C LEU A 12 2.28 -19.56 -20.04
N ILE A 13 3.17 -19.55 -19.06
CA ILE A 13 4.26 -18.55 -18.99
C ILE A 13 5.18 -18.67 -20.20
N SER A 14 5.48 -19.90 -20.64
CA SER A 14 6.42 -20.14 -21.75
C SER A 14 5.86 -19.82 -23.14
N THR A 15 4.54 -19.88 -23.30
CA THR A 15 3.84 -19.73 -24.60
C THR A 15 3.30 -18.32 -24.84
N HIS A 16 3.13 -17.52 -23.78
CA HIS A 16 2.62 -16.15 -23.85
C HIS A 16 3.68 -15.13 -23.48
N ASN A 17 3.58 -13.93 -24.04
CA ASN A 17 4.31 -12.77 -23.54
C ASN A 17 3.73 -12.39 -22.17
N THR A 18 4.36 -12.89 -21.12
CA THR A 18 3.81 -12.84 -19.76
C THR A 18 4.49 -11.76 -18.92
N GLY A 19 3.71 -10.91 -18.28
CA GLY A 19 4.16 -9.99 -17.23
C GLY A 19 3.83 -10.54 -15.83
N LEU A 20 4.73 -10.35 -14.87
CA LEU A 20 4.51 -10.73 -13.47
C LEU A 20 4.26 -9.49 -12.61
N ILE A 21 3.18 -9.47 -11.85
CA ILE A 21 2.89 -8.46 -10.82
C ILE A 21 3.00 -9.14 -9.45
N ILE A 22 3.98 -8.72 -8.64
CA ILE A 22 4.17 -9.23 -7.29
C ILE A 22 3.61 -8.29 -6.22
N GLY A 23 3.14 -8.88 -5.11
CA GLY A 23 2.79 -8.19 -3.88
C GLY A 23 3.55 -8.73 -2.67
N ASN A 24 3.12 -8.34 -1.46
CA ASN A 24 3.83 -8.65 -0.20
C ASN A 24 4.02 -10.16 0.02
N GLY A 25 3.15 -11.00 -0.54
CA GLY A 25 3.26 -12.45 -0.47
C GLY A 25 4.56 -12.99 -1.08
N PHE A 26 5.23 -12.25 -1.98
CA PHE A 26 6.58 -12.57 -2.45
C PHE A 26 7.62 -12.37 -1.34
N SER A 27 7.72 -11.14 -0.81
CA SER A 27 8.73 -10.72 0.17
C SER A 27 8.60 -11.48 1.50
N MET A 28 7.38 -11.85 1.91
CA MET A 28 7.11 -12.64 3.12
C MET A 28 7.75 -14.04 3.13
N ASN A 29 8.14 -14.57 1.96
CA ASN A 29 8.88 -15.83 1.89
C ASN A 29 10.33 -15.67 2.35
N PHE A 30 10.88 -14.45 2.30
CA PHE A 30 12.26 -14.18 2.68
C PHE A 30 12.39 -13.71 4.14
N ASP A 31 11.37 -13.01 4.67
CA ASP A 31 11.41 -12.50 6.04
C ASP A 31 10.03 -12.30 6.67
N SER A 32 9.95 -12.59 7.97
CA SER A 32 8.71 -12.49 8.73
C SER A 32 8.25 -11.04 8.96
N CYS A 33 9.15 -10.05 8.91
CA CYS A 33 8.82 -8.65 9.15
C CYS A 33 7.83 -8.09 8.13
N PHE A 34 7.79 -8.63 6.92
CA PHE A 34 6.84 -8.24 5.86
C PHE A 34 5.42 -8.76 6.11
N ARG A 35 5.22 -9.70 7.05
CA ARG A 35 3.91 -10.21 7.46
C ARG A 35 3.29 -9.42 8.61
N GLY A 36 4.12 -8.96 9.55
CA GLY A 36 3.71 -8.46 10.87
C GLY A 36 4.05 -7.00 11.11
N ILE A 37 3.61 -6.09 10.24
CA ILE A 37 3.96 -4.64 10.32
C ILE A 37 3.63 -4.05 11.71
N TYR A 38 2.49 -4.43 12.30
CA TYR A 38 2.10 -3.92 13.62
C TYR A 38 2.97 -4.45 14.77
N ASP A 39 3.61 -5.61 14.64
CA ASP A 39 4.45 -6.17 15.70
C ASP A 39 5.75 -5.36 15.87
N SER A 40 6.13 -4.62 14.84
CA SER A 40 7.34 -3.80 14.79
C SER A 40 7.10 -2.31 15.09
N LEU A 41 5.93 -1.92 15.63
CA LEU A 41 5.60 -0.51 15.87
C LEU A 41 6.63 0.21 16.76
N LYS A 42 7.04 -0.41 17.87
CA LYS A 42 8.05 0.18 18.78
C LYS A 42 9.41 0.31 18.11
N GLU A 43 9.84 -0.73 17.39
CA GLU A 43 11.09 -0.73 16.66
C GLU A 43 11.09 0.35 15.57
N GLY A 44 10.04 0.39 14.75
CA GLY A 44 9.82 1.41 13.73
C GLY A 44 9.79 2.82 14.30
N ASN A 45 9.11 3.05 15.44
CA ASN A 45 9.11 4.36 16.10
C ASN A 45 10.52 4.76 16.56
N ASN A 46 11.32 3.82 17.07
CA ASN A 46 12.70 4.10 17.45
C ASN A 46 13.59 4.39 16.22
N ALA A 47 13.44 3.60 15.16
CA ALA A 47 14.18 3.75 13.91
C ALA A 47 13.83 5.07 13.21
N LEU A 48 12.56 5.47 13.20
CA LEU A 48 12.08 6.74 12.65
C LEU A 48 12.87 7.92 13.24
N ASN A 49 13.08 7.89 14.57
CA ASN A 49 13.75 8.96 15.31
C ASN A 49 15.28 8.91 15.22
N LYS A 50 15.88 7.75 14.91
CA LYS A 50 17.33 7.55 14.92
C LYS A 50 17.97 7.50 13.53
N LEU A 51 17.27 6.88 12.57
CA LEU A 51 17.73 6.60 11.22
C LEU A 51 17.01 7.46 10.18
N GLY A 52 15.85 8.01 10.53
CA GLY A 52 15.04 8.83 9.65
C GLY A 52 15.52 10.27 9.54
N GLU A 53 15.60 10.77 8.31
CA GLU A 53 15.82 12.18 8.01
C GLU A 53 14.56 12.75 7.34
N PHE A 54 13.83 13.60 8.05
CA PHE A 54 12.66 14.31 7.52
C PHE A 54 13.04 15.75 7.19
N THR A 55 13.01 16.10 5.92
CA THR A 55 13.33 17.45 5.44
C THR A 55 12.13 18.10 4.78
N ILE A 56 12.11 19.43 4.82
CA ILE A 56 11.06 20.24 4.21
C ILE A 56 11.70 21.07 3.11
N SER A 57 11.04 21.13 1.96
CA SER A 57 11.53 21.84 0.79
C SER A 57 11.84 23.30 1.12
N PRO A 58 13.03 23.81 0.72
CA PRO A 58 13.37 25.22 0.90
C PRO A 58 12.50 26.15 0.05
N THR A 59 11.88 25.65 -1.01
CA THR A 59 11.00 26.44 -1.91
C THR A 59 9.57 26.56 -1.40
N ALA A 60 9.21 25.85 -0.32
CA ALA A 60 7.89 25.96 0.30
C ALA A 60 7.72 27.33 0.97
N TYR A 61 6.51 27.89 0.90
CA TYR A 61 6.17 29.11 1.63
C TYR A 61 6.49 28.97 3.13
N LEU A 62 6.93 30.08 3.73
CA LEU A 62 7.36 30.10 5.14
C LEU A 62 6.30 29.52 6.07
N ASP A 63 5.04 29.91 5.90
CA ASP A 63 3.92 29.42 6.69
C ASP A 63 3.73 27.91 6.55
N THR A 64 3.80 27.37 5.32
CA THR A 64 3.75 25.92 5.07
C THR A 64 4.88 25.19 5.78
N ARG A 65 6.11 25.72 5.75
CA ARG A 65 7.25 25.12 6.46
C ARG A 65 7.04 25.10 7.97
N ILE A 66 6.54 26.20 8.54
CA ILE A 66 6.26 26.32 9.98
C ILE A 66 5.19 25.30 10.39
N ILE A 67 4.07 25.24 9.66
CA ILE A 67 2.95 24.33 9.93
C ILE A 67 3.43 22.88 9.92
N ILE A 68 4.09 22.43 8.84
CA ILE A 68 4.59 21.05 8.71
C ILE A 68 5.52 20.72 9.88
N THR A 69 6.46 21.61 10.18
CA THR A 69 7.46 21.40 11.24
C THR A 69 6.81 21.28 12.61
N GLN A 70 5.93 22.21 12.96
CA GLN A 70 5.32 22.26 14.29
C GLN A 70 4.37 21.08 14.51
N ASN A 71 3.48 20.82 13.54
CA ASN A 71 2.52 19.74 13.62
C ASN A 71 3.22 18.39 13.78
N TYR A 72 4.24 18.11 12.97
CA TYR A 72 5.01 16.87 13.07
C TYR A 72 5.74 16.75 14.41
N LYS A 73 6.44 17.82 14.85
CA LYS A 73 7.16 17.83 16.14
C LYS A 73 6.25 17.60 17.33
N ASN A 74 5.03 18.16 17.32
CA ASN A 74 4.05 17.98 18.40
C ASN A 74 3.68 16.50 18.59
N VAL A 75 3.50 15.78 17.48
CA VAL A 75 3.18 14.35 17.51
C VAL A 75 4.38 13.52 17.91
N VAL A 76 5.54 13.74 17.28
CA VAL A 76 6.78 13.00 17.61
C VAL A 76 7.14 13.15 19.08
N LYS A 77 7.08 14.37 19.63
CA LYS A 77 7.33 14.61 21.06
C LYS A 77 6.38 13.80 21.96
N TYR A 78 5.13 13.67 21.55
CA TYR A 78 4.11 12.97 22.34
C TYR A 78 4.29 11.45 22.30
N VAL A 79 4.66 10.88 21.14
CA VAL A 79 4.83 9.42 20.98
C VAL A 79 6.23 8.90 21.28
N ARG A 80 7.21 9.79 21.47
CA ARG A 80 8.65 9.48 21.58
C ARG A 80 8.95 8.29 22.50
N ASN A 81 8.28 8.22 23.65
CA ASN A 81 8.55 7.23 24.69
C ASN A 81 7.49 6.13 24.76
N PHE A 82 6.65 6.00 23.74
CA PHE A 82 5.61 4.97 23.74
C PHE A 82 6.23 3.59 23.60
N ASN A 83 5.76 2.65 24.41
CA ASN A 83 6.02 1.23 24.23
C ASN A 83 5.09 0.62 23.16
N GLN A 84 5.31 -0.65 22.83
CA GLN A 84 4.53 -1.40 21.84
C GLN A 84 3.02 -1.31 22.11
N LYS A 85 2.58 -1.68 23.33
CA LYS A 85 1.16 -1.62 23.72
C LYS A 85 0.57 -0.22 23.60
N GLN A 86 1.37 0.82 23.89
CA GLN A 86 0.92 2.20 23.77
C GLN A 86 0.73 2.64 22.31
N LEU A 87 1.55 2.14 21.39
CA LEU A 87 1.41 2.36 19.95
C LEU A 87 0.26 1.55 19.38
N GLU A 88 0.11 0.28 19.76
CA GLU A 88 -1.01 -0.59 19.36
C GLU A 88 -2.36 0.00 19.76
N LYS A 89 -2.45 0.58 20.97
CA LYS A 89 -3.67 1.25 21.44
C LYS A 89 -4.13 2.40 20.54
N ILE A 90 -3.25 3.00 19.74
CA ILE A 90 -3.63 4.02 18.74
C ILE A 90 -4.58 3.39 17.71
N PHE A 91 -4.29 2.18 17.24
CA PHE A 91 -5.06 1.49 16.21
C PHE A 91 -6.30 0.80 16.78
N GLU A 92 -6.24 0.29 18.01
CA GLU A 92 -7.45 -0.14 18.73
C GLU A 92 -8.45 1.00 18.87
N ASP A 93 -7.99 2.17 19.31
CA ASP A 93 -8.84 3.37 19.42
C ASP A 93 -9.31 3.88 18.05
N ALA A 94 -8.57 3.58 16.97
CA ALA A 94 -9.00 3.88 15.61
C ALA A 94 -10.16 2.98 15.16
N VAL A 95 -10.15 1.69 15.53
CA VAL A 95 -11.29 0.78 15.31
C VAL A 95 -12.52 1.27 16.06
N ASP A 96 -12.38 1.69 17.32
CA ASP A 96 -13.48 2.28 18.10
C ASP A 96 -14.03 3.55 17.45
N PHE A 97 -13.16 4.36 16.85
CA PHE A 97 -13.56 5.55 16.12
C PHE A 97 -14.30 5.22 14.82
N ALA A 98 -13.84 4.21 14.06
CA ALA A 98 -14.56 3.71 12.91
C ALA A 98 -15.95 3.19 13.29
N GLY A 99 -16.06 2.45 14.40
CA GLY A 99 -17.34 2.00 14.97
C GLY A 99 -18.29 3.15 15.33
N PHE A 100 -17.76 4.24 15.87
CA PHE A 100 -18.57 5.44 16.12
C PHE A 100 -19.12 6.05 14.82
N ILE A 101 -18.31 6.17 13.76
CA ILE A 101 -18.74 6.72 12.47
C ILE A 101 -19.84 5.86 11.86
N THR A 102 -19.68 4.53 11.88
CA THR A 102 -20.61 3.59 11.22
C THR A 102 -21.93 3.43 11.96
N THR A 103 -21.92 3.48 13.29
CA THR A 103 -23.12 3.21 14.10
C THR A 103 -23.91 4.47 14.46
N ASN A 104 -23.29 5.66 14.38
CA ASN A 104 -23.98 6.92 14.64
C ASN A 104 -24.70 7.42 13.38
N SER A 105 -26.03 7.22 13.33
CA SER A 105 -26.84 7.59 12.17
C SER A 105 -26.72 9.06 11.76
N LYS A 106 -26.54 9.99 12.70
CA LYS A 106 -26.40 11.41 12.37
C LYS A 106 -25.06 11.71 11.70
N ILE A 107 -23.97 11.11 12.19
CA ILE A 107 -22.65 11.25 11.58
C ILE A 107 -22.66 10.58 10.20
N ASN A 108 -23.18 9.36 10.11
CA ASN A 108 -23.23 8.63 8.84
C ASN A 108 -24.06 9.39 7.80
N ASN A 109 -25.27 9.83 8.15
CA ASN A 109 -26.12 10.60 7.24
C ASN A 109 -25.46 11.91 6.80
N PHE A 110 -24.77 12.61 7.70
CA PHE A 110 -24.01 13.81 7.34
C PHE A 110 -22.92 13.49 6.30
N LEU A 111 -22.17 12.42 6.49
CA LEU A 111 -21.08 12.01 5.60
C LEU A 111 -21.58 11.52 4.24
N GLU A 112 -22.68 10.76 4.19
CA GLU A 112 -23.28 10.27 2.95
C GLU A 112 -23.67 11.39 1.98
N HIS A 113 -24.07 12.54 2.54
CA HIS A 113 -24.47 13.75 1.79
C HIS A 113 -23.36 14.80 1.70
N ASN A 114 -22.16 14.51 2.23
CA ASN A 114 -21.05 15.45 2.21
C ASN A 114 -20.36 15.44 0.84
N ARG A 115 -20.27 16.61 0.21
CA ARG A 115 -19.60 16.78 -1.10
C ARG A 115 -18.10 16.45 -1.11
N HIS A 116 -17.47 16.41 0.07
CA HIS A 116 -16.06 16.06 0.24
C HIS A 116 -15.84 14.58 0.56
N LEU A 117 -16.90 13.76 0.48
CA LEU A 117 -16.78 12.31 0.45
C LEU A 117 -16.42 11.89 -0.98
N ASN A 118 -15.21 11.39 -1.18
CA ASN A 118 -14.80 10.87 -2.48
C ASN A 118 -15.56 9.56 -2.74
N LYS A 119 -16.49 9.59 -3.70
CA LYS A 119 -17.19 8.40 -4.20
C LYS A 119 -16.63 8.09 -5.59
N PHE A 120 -15.73 7.11 -5.67
CA PHE A 120 -15.29 6.60 -6.97
C PHE A 120 -16.19 5.43 -7.37
N LYS A 121 -16.53 5.30 -8.65
CA LYS A 121 -17.48 4.27 -9.09
C LYS A 121 -16.96 2.84 -8.87
N ALA A 122 -15.65 2.65 -8.90
CA ALA A 122 -14.99 1.34 -8.89
C ALA A 122 -14.19 1.04 -7.62
N ALA A 123 -14.17 2.01 -6.70
CA ALA A 123 -13.48 1.92 -5.44
C ALA A 123 -14.50 1.80 -4.31
N PRO A 124 -14.20 1.05 -3.25
CA PRO A 124 -14.90 1.24 -2.00
C PRO A 124 -14.82 2.72 -1.61
N ASN A 125 -15.96 3.36 -1.37
CA ASN A 125 -15.96 4.74 -0.90
C ASN A 125 -15.46 4.82 0.55
N MET A 126 -15.15 6.02 1.04
CA MET A 126 -14.58 6.21 2.39
C MET A 126 -15.45 5.62 3.52
N LEU A 127 -16.79 5.57 3.37
CA LEU A 127 -17.67 4.95 4.36
C LEU A 127 -17.61 3.42 4.30
N GLU A 128 -17.49 2.84 3.11
CA GLU A 128 -17.28 1.40 2.92
C GLU A 128 -15.93 0.97 3.50
N VAL A 129 -14.86 1.74 3.24
CA VAL A 129 -13.54 1.52 3.87
C VAL A 129 -13.66 1.59 5.40
N THR A 130 -14.35 2.60 5.93
CA THR A 130 -14.54 2.76 7.38
C THR A 130 -15.35 1.61 7.99
N LYS A 131 -16.38 1.13 7.29
CA LYS A 131 -17.13 -0.05 7.67
C LYS A 131 -16.24 -1.30 7.69
N GLY A 132 -15.42 -1.49 6.66
CA GLY A 132 -14.42 -2.56 6.61
C GLY A 132 -13.43 -2.52 7.77
N ILE A 133 -12.90 -1.33 8.11
CA ILE A 133 -12.03 -1.15 9.30
C ILE A 133 -12.74 -1.61 10.57
N TYR A 134 -13.98 -1.18 10.78
CA TYR A 134 -14.74 -1.54 11.98
C TYR A 134 -15.06 -3.04 12.02
N GLU A 135 -15.55 -3.62 10.93
CA GLU A 135 -15.93 -5.02 10.87
C GLU A 135 -14.74 -5.96 11.03
N ILE A 136 -13.64 -5.70 10.32
CA ILE A 136 -12.40 -6.50 10.42
C ILE A 136 -11.76 -6.27 11.78
N GLY A 137 -11.63 -5.01 12.21
CA GLY A 137 -10.98 -4.65 13.47
C GLY A 137 -11.70 -5.19 14.70
N SER A 138 -13.04 -5.18 14.70
CA SER A 138 -13.85 -5.70 15.83
C SER A 138 -13.88 -7.23 15.89
N LYS A 139 -13.83 -7.93 14.75
CA LYS A 139 -13.89 -9.40 14.68
C LYS A 139 -12.52 -10.07 14.77
N LYS A 140 -11.52 -9.53 14.08
CA LYS A 140 -10.19 -10.13 13.90
C LYS A 140 -9.06 -9.32 14.57
N GLY A 141 -9.38 -8.19 15.21
CA GLY A 141 -8.41 -7.27 15.82
C GLY A 141 -7.78 -6.30 14.81
N PHE A 142 -7.26 -5.18 15.33
CA PHE A 142 -6.69 -4.09 14.49
C PHE A 142 -5.52 -4.54 13.61
N LYS A 143 -4.77 -5.58 14.02
CA LYS A 143 -3.63 -6.10 13.24
C LYS A 143 -4.04 -6.70 11.90
N SER A 144 -5.31 -7.06 11.76
CA SER A 144 -5.90 -7.58 10.52
C SER A 144 -6.39 -6.46 9.58
N VAL A 145 -6.38 -5.21 10.02
CA VAL A 145 -6.79 -4.07 9.20
C VAL A 145 -5.59 -3.64 8.34
N ASN A 146 -5.81 -3.47 7.04
CA ASN A 146 -4.78 -2.97 6.13
C ASN A 146 -4.29 -1.58 6.58
N ILE A 147 -2.97 -1.40 6.64
CA ILE A 147 -2.34 -0.12 6.93
C ILE A 147 -2.84 0.99 5.98
N GLU A 148 -3.12 0.67 4.73
CA GLU A 148 -3.57 1.67 3.76
C GLU A 148 -4.91 2.31 4.10
N ASN A 149 -5.73 1.71 4.97
CA ASN A 149 -7.08 2.19 5.27
C ASN A 149 -7.12 3.28 6.36
N TRP A 150 -6.11 3.40 7.22
CA TRP A 150 -6.12 4.38 8.32
C TRP A 150 -6.21 5.85 7.88
N PRO A 151 -5.56 6.28 6.78
CA PRO A 151 -5.73 7.63 6.22
C PRO A 151 -7.19 8.04 5.98
N THR A 152 -8.09 7.11 5.64
CA THR A 152 -9.54 7.37 5.55
C THR A 152 -10.09 7.96 6.86
N LEU A 153 -9.73 7.41 8.02
CA LEU A 153 -10.22 7.93 9.31
C LEU A 153 -9.68 9.32 9.63
N ILE A 154 -8.44 9.63 9.19
CA ILE A 154 -7.85 10.97 9.36
C ILE A 154 -8.65 12.01 8.55
N TRP A 155 -9.02 11.67 7.32
CA TRP A 155 -9.85 12.53 6.48
C TRP A 155 -11.24 12.75 7.10
N LEU A 156 -11.91 11.66 7.48
CA LEU A 156 -13.24 11.71 8.07
C LEU A 156 -13.26 12.49 9.40
N TYR A 157 -12.20 12.39 10.21
CA TYR A 157 -12.03 13.22 11.41
C TYR A 157 -12.14 14.72 11.08
N HIS A 158 -11.41 15.20 10.07
CA HIS A 158 -11.43 16.62 9.70
C HIS A 158 -12.76 17.07 9.08
N LEU A 159 -13.58 16.14 8.57
CA LEU A 159 -14.95 16.43 8.12
C LEU A 159 -15.93 16.62 9.29
N ILE A 160 -15.77 15.83 10.36
CA ILE A 160 -16.76 15.77 11.44
C ILE A 160 -16.34 16.48 12.73
N GLU A 161 -15.09 16.98 12.82
CA GLU A 161 -14.51 17.52 14.06
C GLU A 161 -15.33 18.64 14.73
N ASN A 162 -16.16 19.35 13.95
CA ASN A 162 -16.99 20.45 14.43
C ASN A 162 -18.41 20.05 14.82
N LEU A 163 -18.86 18.85 14.48
CA LEU A 163 -20.23 18.38 14.73
C LEU A 163 -20.50 18.17 16.22
N PRO A 164 -21.70 18.52 16.74
CA PRO A 164 -22.06 18.31 18.14
C PRO A 164 -21.92 16.85 18.59
N GLU A 165 -22.35 15.92 17.75
CA GLU A 165 -22.28 14.47 17.99
C GLU A 165 -20.84 14.00 18.20
N PHE A 166 -19.92 14.49 17.37
CA PHE A 166 -18.50 14.18 17.50
C PHE A 166 -17.91 14.82 18.77
N LYS A 167 -18.23 16.10 19.05
CA LYS A 167 -17.77 16.77 20.27
C LYS A 167 -18.17 15.99 21.53
N LYS A 168 -19.41 15.47 21.58
CA LYS A 168 -19.88 14.59 22.67
C LYS A 168 -19.07 13.29 22.74
N TYR A 169 -18.81 12.63 21.61
CA TYR A 169 -18.01 11.40 21.57
C TYR A 169 -16.59 11.60 22.13
N THR A 170 -15.95 12.71 21.77
CA THR A 170 -14.56 12.99 22.17
C THR A 170 -14.34 13.37 23.64
N GLN A 171 -15.39 13.34 24.46
CA GLN A 171 -15.25 13.35 25.91
C GLN A 171 -14.62 12.04 26.42
N LYS A 172 -14.71 10.96 25.64
CA LYS A 172 -13.99 9.70 25.90
C LYS A 172 -12.51 9.83 25.55
N SER A 173 -11.63 9.20 26.33
CA SER A 173 -10.20 9.13 26.02
C SER A 173 -9.97 8.21 24.82
N ASN A 174 -9.81 8.80 23.63
CA ASN A 174 -9.41 8.10 22.40
C ASN A 174 -8.05 8.63 21.93
N ARG A 175 -7.04 7.76 21.87
CA ARG A 175 -5.65 8.10 21.57
C ARG A 175 -5.43 8.47 20.11
N PHE A 176 -6.14 7.82 19.18
CA PHE A 176 -6.12 8.17 17.76
C PHE A 176 -6.57 9.62 17.56
N ILE A 177 -7.72 10.00 18.14
CA ILE A 177 -8.24 11.37 18.09
C ILE A 177 -7.32 12.35 18.81
N LYS A 178 -6.73 11.96 19.95
CA LYS A 178 -5.78 12.81 20.67
C LYS A 178 -4.55 13.14 19.83
N LEU A 179 -4.03 12.18 19.06
CA LEU A 179 -2.92 12.39 18.13
C LEU A 179 -3.32 13.30 16.98
N LEU A 180 -4.52 13.14 16.42
CA LEU A 180 -5.05 14.02 15.38
C LEU A 180 -5.17 15.47 15.84
N ARG A 181 -5.64 15.70 17.07
CA ARG A 181 -5.69 17.02 17.70
C ARG A 181 -4.31 17.62 17.91
N LYS A 182 -3.34 16.82 18.38
CA LYS A 182 -1.95 17.26 18.57
C LYS A 182 -1.23 17.56 17.25
N GLY A 183 -1.55 16.79 16.21
CA GLY A 183 -1.08 17.03 14.87
C GLY A 183 -1.74 18.22 14.18
N TRP A 184 -2.70 18.89 14.83
CA TRP A 184 -3.39 20.06 14.31
C TRP A 184 -3.72 21.09 15.40
N GLU A 185 -2.72 21.43 16.23
CA GLU A 185 -2.83 22.42 17.31
C GLU A 185 -2.56 23.82 16.71
N LYS A 186 -3.62 24.53 16.29
CA LYS A 186 -3.70 25.87 15.63
C LYS A 186 -2.47 26.81 15.70
N SER A 187 -2.14 27.50 14.59
CA SER A 187 -2.06 29.00 14.57
C SER A 187 -1.83 29.66 13.20
N ILE A 188 -1.39 28.94 12.15
CA ILE A 188 -1.18 29.56 10.83
C ILE A 188 -2.00 28.78 9.81
N MET A 189 -3.21 29.24 9.51
CA MET A 189 -3.89 28.82 8.29
C MET A 189 -3.67 29.90 7.25
N PRO A 190 -3.13 29.58 6.07
CA PRO A 190 -3.20 30.50 4.96
C PRO A 190 -4.68 30.90 4.75
N GLN A 191 -4.96 32.20 4.64
CA GLN A 191 -6.31 32.70 4.39
C GLN A 191 -6.96 31.92 3.24
N GLY A 192 -8.23 31.51 3.41
CA GLY A 192 -8.98 30.76 2.40
C GLY A 192 -8.84 29.23 2.47
N HIS A 193 -7.99 28.68 3.34
CA HIS A 193 -7.85 27.22 3.53
C HIS A 193 -8.54 26.66 4.78
N GLU A 194 -9.26 27.48 5.54
CA GLU A 194 -9.81 27.15 6.87
C GLU A 194 -10.75 25.93 6.89
N THR A 195 -11.45 25.69 5.78
CA THR A 195 -12.36 24.56 5.59
C THR A 195 -11.77 23.48 4.67
N ASN A 196 -10.50 23.59 4.27
CA ASN A 196 -9.89 22.66 3.33
C ASN A 196 -9.43 21.37 4.03
N VAL A 197 -10.29 20.36 3.98
CA VAL A 197 -10.09 19.03 4.57
C VAL A 197 -8.83 18.34 4.04
N MET A 198 -8.51 18.53 2.76
CA MET A 198 -7.31 17.99 2.15
C MET A 198 -6.04 18.60 2.72
N TYR A 199 -6.00 19.93 2.84
CA TYR A 199 -4.88 20.64 3.47
C TYR A 199 -4.69 20.20 4.92
N LYS A 200 -5.79 20.12 5.69
CA LYS A 200 -5.76 19.66 7.08
C LYS A 200 -5.23 18.24 7.19
N THR A 201 -5.77 17.32 6.39
CA THR A 201 -5.36 15.90 6.40
C THR A 201 -3.87 15.76 6.05
N ARG A 202 -3.41 16.42 4.98
CA ARG A 202 -2.03 16.26 4.49
C ARG A 202 -0.98 16.83 5.42
N PHE A 203 -1.27 17.97 6.05
CA PHE A 203 -0.34 18.66 6.94
C PHE A 203 -0.63 18.39 8.42
N ASN A 204 -1.55 17.48 8.74
CA ASN A 204 -1.71 16.95 10.08
C ASN A 204 -0.43 16.20 10.49
N GLY A 205 0.12 16.57 11.63
CA GLY A 205 1.35 15.98 12.16
C GLY A 205 1.25 14.47 12.40
N PHE A 206 0.05 13.97 12.72
CA PHE A 206 -0.18 12.53 12.90
C PHE A 206 -0.30 11.82 11.56
N SER A 207 -0.86 12.45 10.53
CA SER A 207 -0.84 11.90 9.16
C SER A 207 0.59 11.75 8.66
N ILE A 208 1.42 12.79 8.83
CA ILE A 208 2.85 12.75 8.48
C ILE A 208 3.54 11.65 9.28
N TYR A 209 3.45 11.67 10.61
CA TYR A 209 4.07 10.68 11.48
C TYR A 209 3.67 9.25 11.11
N TYR A 210 2.37 8.99 10.93
CA TYR A 210 1.85 7.68 10.58
C TYR A 210 2.48 7.15 9.29
N ARG A 211 2.50 7.98 8.24
CA ARG A 211 3.11 7.62 6.95
C ARG A 211 4.59 7.27 7.11
N LEU A 212 5.35 8.14 7.78
CA LEU A 212 6.78 7.91 7.97
C LEU A 212 7.06 6.67 8.85
N LEU A 213 6.23 6.44 9.87
CA LEU A 213 6.33 5.26 10.74
C LEU A 213 6.16 3.97 9.93
N MET A 214 5.09 3.87 9.14
CA MET A 214 4.84 2.67 8.33
C MET A 214 5.95 2.43 7.30
N ILE A 215 6.40 3.47 6.60
CA ILE A 215 7.53 3.37 5.66
C ILE A 215 8.79 2.87 6.38
N THR A 216 9.06 3.39 7.58
CA THR A 216 10.20 2.94 8.41
C THR A 216 10.08 1.48 8.81
N ILE A 217 8.88 1.02 9.16
CA ILE A 217 8.65 -0.38 9.51
C ILE A 217 8.86 -1.27 8.28
N ILE A 218 8.31 -0.89 7.13
CA ILE A 218 8.47 -1.65 5.88
C ILE A 218 9.94 -1.72 5.46
N PHE A 219 10.71 -0.65 5.70
CA PHE A 219 12.16 -0.66 5.47
C PHE A 219 12.87 -1.77 6.27
N GLY A 220 12.31 -2.17 7.43
CA GLY A 220 12.73 -3.36 8.16
C GLY A 220 14.20 -3.31 8.61
N ASN A 221 14.68 -2.15 9.06
CA ASN A 221 16.10 -1.94 9.42
C ASN A 221 17.07 -2.25 8.24
N GLY A 222 16.59 -2.03 7.02
CA GLY A 222 17.32 -2.25 5.78
C GLY A 222 17.06 -3.59 5.09
N LYS A 223 16.27 -4.48 5.68
CA LYS A 223 15.83 -5.73 5.05
C LYS A 223 15.15 -5.49 3.69
N ALA A 224 14.45 -4.36 3.52
CA ALA A 224 13.81 -4.01 2.26
C ALA A 224 14.79 -3.65 1.12
N VAL A 225 16.07 -3.38 1.42
CA VAL A 225 17.05 -2.90 0.42
C VAL A 225 18.36 -3.68 0.45
N ASP A 226 18.48 -4.68 1.31
CA ASP A 226 19.66 -5.54 1.44
C ASP A 226 19.20 -6.98 1.70
N ILE A 227 19.15 -7.76 0.61
CA ILE A 227 18.73 -9.16 0.62
C ILE A 227 19.53 -10.03 1.60
N ASN A 228 20.77 -9.66 1.91
CA ASN A 228 21.62 -10.43 2.82
C ASN A 228 21.19 -10.32 4.28
N LYS A 229 20.28 -9.38 4.61
CA LYS A 229 19.71 -9.23 5.95
C LYS A 229 18.43 -10.02 6.16
N LEU A 230 17.90 -10.67 5.12
CA LEU A 230 16.67 -11.42 5.20
C LEU A 230 16.90 -12.72 5.97
N GLU A 231 16.05 -13.00 6.96
CA GLU A 231 16.21 -14.12 7.89
C GLU A 231 16.33 -15.48 7.18
N LYS A 232 15.61 -15.67 6.08
CA LYS A 232 15.55 -16.95 5.37
C LYS A 232 16.45 -17.01 4.13
N ILE A 233 17.32 -16.03 3.90
CA ILE A 233 18.07 -15.96 2.63
C ILE A 233 18.92 -17.22 2.35
N ASN A 234 19.37 -17.89 3.40
CA ASN A 234 20.15 -19.14 3.29
C ASN A 234 19.29 -20.38 2.99
N ASP A 235 17.97 -20.31 3.24
CA ASP A 235 17.02 -21.40 2.94
C ASP A 235 16.41 -21.25 1.54
N ILE A 236 16.66 -20.11 0.89
CA ILE A 236 16.10 -19.76 -0.41
C ILE A 236 17.01 -20.24 -1.54
N ASP A 237 16.42 -20.96 -2.50
CA ASP A 237 17.07 -21.33 -3.76
C ASP A 237 17.00 -20.15 -4.74
N GLN A 238 17.96 -19.24 -4.63
CA GLN A 238 18.01 -18.04 -5.48
C GLN A 238 18.12 -18.37 -6.97
N ASP A 239 18.77 -19.48 -7.34
CA ASP A 239 18.95 -19.84 -8.74
C ASP A 239 17.65 -20.41 -9.33
N SER A 240 16.90 -21.19 -8.55
CA SER A 240 15.55 -21.64 -8.94
C SER A 240 14.58 -20.46 -9.07
N ILE A 241 14.60 -19.51 -8.13
CA ILE A 241 13.81 -18.27 -8.24
C ILE A 241 14.20 -17.48 -9.50
N LYS A 242 15.49 -17.30 -9.78
CA LYS A 242 15.96 -16.60 -11.00
C LYS A 242 15.47 -17.30 -12.27
N GLN A 243 15.54 -18.63 -12.32
CA GLN A 243 15.07 -19.41 -13.47
C GLN A 243 13.56 -19.23 -13.67
N TRP A 244 12.76 -19.30 -12.61
CA TRP A 244 11.33 -19.02 -12.69
C TRP A 244 11.05 -17.61 -13.19
N LEU A 245 11.73 -16.62 -12.61
CA LEU A 245 11.53 -15.21 -12.96
C LEU A 245 12.01 -14.89 -14.39
N ALA A 246 12.95 -15.66 -14.95
CA ALA A 246 13.40 -15.51 -16.34
C ALA A 246 12.29 -15.81 -17.37
N GLY A 247 11.23 -16.55 -16.99
CA GLY A 247 10.09 -16.82 -17.87
C GLY A 247 9.22 -15.59 -18.15
N PHE A 248 9.31 -14.54 -17.33
CA PHE A 248 8.49 -13.34 -17.48
C PHE A 248 9.22 -12.24 -18.27
N LYS A 249 8.54 -11.63 -19.24
CA LYS A 249 9.08 -10.53 -20.06
C LYS A 249 9.24 -9.25 -19.25
N GLU A 250 8.24 -8.92 -18.45
CA GLU A 250 8.21 -7.75 -17.58
C GLU A 250 8.00 -8.14 -16.13
N LEU A 251 8.70 -7.45 -15.22
CA LEU A 251 8.58 -7.61 -13.78
C LEU A 251 8.03 -6.33 -13.18
N PHE A 252 6.90 -6.43 -12.49
CA PHE A 252 6.25 -5.35 -11.79
C PHE A 252 6.16 -5.66 -10.29
N SER A 253 6.36 -4.65 -9.46
CA SER A 253 6.20 -4.77 -8.01
C SER A 253 5.19 -3.74 -7.49
N LEU A 254 4.29 -4.22 -6.64
CA LEU A 254 3.44 -3.38 -5.78
C LEU A 254 4.12 -3.12 -4.42
N ASN A 255 5.20 -3.84 -4.11
CA ASN A 255 5.97 -3.64 -2.89
C ASN A 255 6.98 -2.51 -3.07
N TYR A 256 7.33 -1.89 -1.96
CA TYR A 256 8.33 -0.81 -1.90
C TYR A 256 9.78 -1.32 -1.79
N ASP A 257 9.96 -2.62 -1.49
CA ASP A 257 11.26 -3.27 -1.30
C ASP A 257 11.97 -3.60 -2.63
N LEU A 258 13.28 -3.82 -2.55
CA LEU A 258 14.15 -4.13 -3.70
C LEU A 258 14.41 -5.63 -3.85
N ILE A 259 13.68 -6.50 -3.14
CA ILE A 259 14.01 -7.93 -3.05
C ILE A 259 13.88 -8.60 -4.42
N LEU A 260 12.85 -8.26 -5.21
CA LEU A 260 12.68 -8.83 -6.56
C LEU A 260 13.84 -8.45 -7.50
N GLU A 261 14.24 -7.18 -7.49
CA GLU A 261 15.36 -6.69 -8.31
C GLU A 261 16.68 -7.32 -7.86
N GLN A 262 16.91 -7.43 -6.55
CA GLN A 262 18.13 -8.04 -5.99
C GLN A 262 18.24 -9.55 -6.24
N ASN A 263 17.12 -10.27 -6.33
CA ASN A 263 17.14 -11.69 -6.71
C ASN A 263 17.45 -11.86 -8.20
N THR A 264 16.93 -10.99 -9.06
CA THR A 264 16.97 -11.21 -10.52
C THR A 264 18.11 -10.48 -11.22
N ASN A 265 18.65 -9.41 -10.64
CA ASN A 265 19.47 -8.40 -11.31
C ASN A 265 18.80 -7.85 -12.59
N ARG A 266 17.46 -7.89 -12.66
CA ARG A 266 16.67 -7.34 -13.77
C ARG A 266 15.96 -6.09 -13.30
N SER A 267 15.75 -5.16 -14.22
CA SER A 267 14.93 -3.98 -13.97
C SER A 267 13.51 -4.39 -13.57
N VAL A 268 13.03 -3.82 -12.46
CA VAL A 268 11.66 -3.97 -11.98
C VAL A 268 10.92 -2.64 -12.11
N THR A 269 9.67 -2.69 -12.58
CA THR A 269 8.79 -1.52 -12.61
C THR A 269 8.00 -1.44 -11.30
N TYR A 270 8.27 -0.44 -10.48
CA TYR A 270 7.64 -0.24 -9.17
C TYR A 270 6.38 0.62 -9.26
N LEU A 271 5.21 -0.01 -9.22
CA LEU A 271 3.93 0.66 -9.48
C LEU A 271 3.45 1.52 -8.32
N HIS A 272 3.93 1.30 -7.08
CA HIS A 272 3.66 2.19 -5.92
C HIS A 272 4.90 2.93 -5.42
N GLY A 273 5.98 2.96 -6.21
CA GLY A 273 7.29 3.48 -5.82
C GLY A 273 8.12 2.49 -4.99
N HIS A 274 9.36 2.87 -4.70
CA HIS A 274 10.33 2.04 -3.96
C HIS A 274 11.37 2.89 -3.22
N PHE A 275 12.20 2.24 -2.40
CA PHE A 275 13.33 2.88 -1.75
C PHE A 275 14.45 3.21 -2.74
N GLN A 276 14.74 4.50 -2.94
CA GLN A 276 15.73 4.95 -3.93
C GLN A 276 17.03 5.41 -3.27
N ASN A 277 18.16 4.83 -3.66
CA ASN A 277 19.46 5.27 -3.16
C ASN A 277 19.85 6.63 -3.78
N LYS A 278 20.20 7.62 -2.94
CA LYS A 278 20.75 8.94 -3.33
C LYS A 278 19.85 9.83 -4.21
N LEU A 279 18.59 9.45 -4.45
CA LEU A 279 17.67 10.22 -5.30
C LEU A 279 16.80 11.18 -4.47
N HIS A 280 17.41 12.28 -4.00
CA HIS A 280 16.70 13.27 -3.19
C HIS A 280 15.71 14.12 -4.00
N GLY A 281 14.46 14.16 -3.55
CA GLY A 281 13.42 15.04 -4.08
C GLY A 281 12.41 15.40 -3.00
N PHE A 282 11.47 16.27 -3.35
CA PHE A 282 10.41 16.70 -2.44
C PHE A 282 9.04 16.42 -3.04
N THR A 283 8.20 15.69 -2.28
CA THR A 283 6.81 15.42 -2.63
C THR A 283 5.92 16.19 -1.65
N TYR A 284 5.20 17.20 -2.16
CA TYR A 284 4.43 18.17 -1.35
C TYR A 284 5.25 18.86 -0.27
N HIS A 285 6.41 19.38 -0.69
CA HIS A 285 7.37 20.04 0.18
C HIS A 285 7.98 19.16 1.28
N GLN A 286 7.78 17.85 1.26
CA GLN A 286 8.29 16.92 2.26
C GLN A 286 9.22 15.92 1.58
N SER A 287 10.35 15.62 2.22
CA SER A 287 11.19 14.48 1.86
C SER A 287 11.46 13.67 3.11
N TYR A 288 11.55 12.35 2.92
CA TYR A 288 11.95 11.44 3.96
C TYR A 288 12.98 10.47 3.41
N ALA A 289 14.02 10.24 4.20
CA ALA A 289 15.06 9.28 3.90
C ALA A 289 15.42 8.44 5.12
N LEU A 290 15.87 7.21 4.87
CA LEU A 290 16.32 6.28 5.88
C LEU A 290 17.78 5.96 5.65
N LYS A 291 18.59 6.12 6.70
CA LYS A 291 20.01 5.77 6.67
C LYS A 291 20.20 4.27 6.79
N HIS A 292 21.07 3.72 5.95
CA HIS A 292 21.53 2.34 6.06
C HIS A 292 22.98 2.22 5.59
N GLY A 293 23.86 1.83 6.52
CA GLY A 293 25.31 1.88 6.27
C GLY A 293 25.74 3.31 5.93
N ASN A 294 26.38 3.46 4.77
CA ASN A 294 26.80 4.75 4.22
C ASN A 294 25.80 5.35 3.22
N ASP A 295 24.73 4.63 2.90
CA ASP A 295 23.73 5.05 1.92
C ASP A 295 22.50 5.68 2.59
N MET A 296 21.82 6.51 1.80
CA MET A 296 20.57 7.18 2.17
C MET A 296 19.50 6.78 1.16
N PHE A 297 18.44 6.15 1.66
CA PHE A 297 17.33 5.66 0.87
C PHE A 297 16.15 6.61 0.98
N TYR A 298 15.85 7.32 -0.10
CA TYR A 298 14.76 8.27 -0.19
C TYR A 298 13.44 7.58 -0.53
N THR A 299 12.34 8.16 -0.04
CA THR A 299 10.99 7.56 -0.10
C THR A 299 10.00 8.45 -0.87
N ASN A 300 10.49 9.31 -1.76
CA ASN A 300 9.69 10.38 -2.38
C ASN A 300 8.61 9.84 -3.32
N ASP A 301 8.89 8.70 -3.96
CA ASP A 301 7.99 8.01 -4.89
C ASP A 301 7.06 7.02 -4.22
N ILE A 302 7.30 6.64 -2.95
CA ILE A 302 6.48 5.68 -2.21
C ILE A 302 5.08 6.26 -1.94
N ILE A 303 4.05 5.52 -2.37
CA ILE A 303 2.63 5.91 -2.22
C ILE A 303 1.95 5.02 -1.18
N LEU A 304 2.02 5.42 0.09
CA LEU A 304 1.36 4.71 1.18
C LEU A 304 0.00 5.32 1.53
N GLY A 305 -1.07 4.53 1.39
CA GLY A 305 -2.43 4.89 1.79
C GLY A 305 -3.45 4.52 0.72
N ASP A 306 -4.72 4.38 1.09
CA ASP A 306 -5.76 3.90 0.19
C ASP A 306 -5.96 4.85 -1.01
N TYR A 307 -6.55 4.32 -2.07
CA TYR A 307 -6.73 5.09 -3.29
C TYR A 307 -7.75 6.23 -3.15
N THR A 308 -8.78 6.09 -2.32
CA THR A 308 -9.83 7.13 -2.15
C THR A 308 -9.38 8.35 -1.37
N THR A 309 -8.36 8.18 -0.52
CA THR A 309 -7.67 9.24 0.18
C THR A 309 -6.33 9.48 -0.46
N THR A 310 -5.30 8.71 -0.12
CA THR A 310 -3.93 9.11 -0.41
C THR A 310 -3.62 9.04 -1.88
N LYS A 311 -3.92 7.95 -2.61
CA LYS A 311 -3.53 7.85 -4.04
C LYS A 311 -4.27 8.87 -4.92
N MET A 312 -5.55 9.16 -4.65
CA MET A 312 -6.32 10.18 -5.38
C MET A 312 -5.97 11.62 -4.96
N LEU A 313 -5.86 11.91 -3.66
CA LEU A 313 -5.44 13.23 -3.18
C LEU A 313 -4.05 13.56 -3.70
N ASP A 314 -3.19 12.56 -3.76
CA ASP A 314 -1.87 12.70 -4.34
C ASP A 314 -1.88 12.91 -5.86
N GLY A 315 -2.94 12.54 -6.59
CA GLY A 315 -3.10 12.91 -8.00
C GLY A 315 -3.69 14.33 -8.17
N ILE A 316 -4.70 14.68 -7.36
CA ILE A 316 -5.34 16.00 -7.39
C ILE A 316 -4.38 17.08 -6.91
N MET A 317 -3.74 16.89 -5.76
CA MET A 317 -2.74 17.83 -5.25
C MET A 317 -1.57 17.96 -6.22
N HIS A 318 -1.21 16.90 -6.94
CA HIS A 318 -0.19 16.97 -7.97
C HIS A 318 -0.63 17.97 -9.05
N SER A 319 -1.82 17.79 -9.63
CA SER A 319 -2.35 18.71 -10.64
C SER A 319 -2.50 20.17 -10.15
N ILE A 320 -2.90 20.38 -8.89
CA ILE A 320 -3.15 21.70 -8.32
C ILE A 320 -1.84 22.41 -7.94
N VAL A 321 -0.88 21.70 -7.35
CA VAL A 321 0.40 22.27 -6.88
C VAL A 321 1.42 22.42 -8.02
N LEU A 322 1.28 21.65 -9.11
CA LEU A 322 2.00 21.89 -10.38
C LEU A 322 1.71 23.28 -10.97
N GLY A 323 0.64 23.94 -10.52
CA GLY A 323 0.46 25.38 -10.65
C GLY A 323 1.41 26.20 -9.76
N LYS A 324 2.73 25.95 -9.85
CA LYS A 324 3.88 26.88 -9.69
C LYS A 324 5.09 26.41 -8.87
N GLN A 325 5.09 25.39 -8.00
CA GLN A 325 6.27 25.26 -7.10
C GLN A 325 6.56 23.94 -6.34
N ALA A 326 5.81 22.85 -6.51
CA ALA A 326 6.19 21.59 -5.85
C ALA A 326 6.28 20.46 -6.84
N LEU A 327 7.52 20.18 -7.26
CA LEU A 327 8.15 18.87 -7.44
C LEU A 327 9.54 19.14 -8.03
N THR A 328 10.59 18.61 -7.42
CA THR A 328 11.90 18.48 -8.10
C THR A 328 12.07 17.10 -8.74
N GLN A 329 11.09 16.20 -8.58
CA GLN A 329 11.08 14.86 -9.17
C GLN A 329 9.68 14.53 -9.72
N PRO A 330 9.56 14.08 -10.98
CA PRO A 330 8.30 13.61 -11.54
C PRO A 330 7.88 12.30 -10.85
N ARG A 331 6.61 12.20 -10.49
CA ARG A 331 6.07 10.97 -9.91
C ARG A 331 5.70 9.98 -11.02
N VAL A 332 5.92 8.69 -10.77
CA VAL A 332 5.49 7.63 -11.70
C VAL A 332 3.97 7.49 -11.64
N ASP A 333 3.28 7.72 -12.77
CA ASP A 333 1.89 7.30 -12.92
C ASP A 333 1.86 5.78 -13.16
N ALA A 334 1.36 5.05 -12.17
CA ALA A 334 1.31 3.59 -12.17
C ALA A 334 0.57 3.02 -13.38
N LEU A 335 -0.51 3.67 -13.83
CA LEU A 335 -1.33 3.16 -14.94
C LEU A 335 -0.68 3.46 -16.28
N GLU A 336 -0.08 4.65 -16.42
CA GLU A 336 0.65 5.05 -17.62
C GLU A 336 1.88 4.15 -17.83
N ILE A 337 2.70 3.94 -16.79
CA ILE A 337 3.90 3.12 -16.90
C ILE A 337 3.56 1.64 -17.15
N LEU A 338 2.52 1.12 -16.49
CA LEU A 338 2.05 -0.25 -16.70
C LEU A 338 1.60 -0.43 -18.15
N SER A 339 0.75 0.46 -18.65
CA SER A 339 0.25 0.42 -20.03
C SER A 339 1.38 0.57 -21.05
N TYR A 340 2.35 1.45 -20.77
CA TYR A 340 3.52 1.64 -21.61
C TYR A 340 4.37 0.36 -21.69
N LYS A 341 4.75 -0.21 -20.54
CA LYS A 341 5.57 -1.42 -20.46
C LYS A 341 4.88 -2.63 -21.10
N MET A 342 3.59 -2.82 -20.82
CA MET A 342 2.81 -3.89 -21.44
C MET A 342 2.77 -3.78 -22.96
N ARG A 343 2.59 -2.58 -23.50
CA ARG A 343 2.62 -2.34 -24.95
C ARG A 343 4.00 -2.59 -25.55
N CYS A 344 5.06 -2.08 -24.93
CA CYS A 344 6.43 -2.23 -25.43
C CYS A 344 6.89 -3.70 -25.49
N SER A 345 6.42 -4.51 -24.55
CA SER A 345 6.78 -5.92 -24.43
C SER A 345 5.69 -6.87 -24.93
N GLU A 346 4.68 -6.33 -25.64
CA GLU A 346 3.57 -7.06 -26.25
C GLU A 346 2.91 -8.05 -25.29
N ILE A 347 2.68 -7.61 -24.04
CA ILE A 347 2.19 -8.46 -22.97
C ILE A 347 0.72 -8.82 -23.20
N SER A 348 0.46 -10.12 -23.37
CA SER A 348 -0.89 -10.67 -23.54
C SER A 348 -1.37 -11.48 -22.35
N HIS A 349 -0.47 -11.85 -21.43
CA HIS A 349 -0.78 -12.61 -20.22
C HIS A 349 -0.21 -11.91 -18.98
N ILE A 350 -1.01 -11.76 -17.93
CA ILE A 350 -0.56 -11.23 -16.64
C ILE A 350 -0.70 -12.28 -15.54
N VAL A 351 0.34 -12.44 -14.74
CA VAL A 351 0.34 -13.26 -13.53
C VAL A 351 0.38 -12.38 -12.30
N PHE A 352 -0.53 -12.61 -11.36
CA PHE A 352 -0.53 -11.99 -10.04
C PHE A 352 -0.01 -12.97 -8.98
N PHE A 353 1.07 -12.62 -8.27
CA PHE A 353 1.66 -13.46 -7.23
C PHE A 353 1.80 -12.71 -5.90
N GLY A 354 1.16 -13.22 -4.85
CA GLY A 354 1.25 -12.62 -3.51
C GLY A 354 0.59 -11.24 -3.38
N VAL A 355 -0.35 -10.92 -4.27
CA VAL A 355 -1.13 -9.68 -4.28
C VAL A 355 -2.48 -9.93 -3.63
N HIS A 356 -2.94 -9.03 -2.76
CA HIS A 356 -4.29 -9.11 -2.20
C HIS A 356 -5.27 -8.35 -3.09
N PRO A 357 -6.37 -8.97 -3.57
CA PRO A 357 -7.23 -8.41 -4.61
C PRO A 357 -7.88 -7.07 -4.23
N GLU A 358 -8.27 -6.90 -2.96
CA GLU A 358 -9.03 -5.73 -2.51
C GLU A 358 -8.25 -4.40 -2.53
N ASN A 359 -6.91 -4.42 -2.47
CA ASN A 359 -6.12 -3.22 -2.19
C ASN A 359 -5.67 -2.48 -3.46
N ASP A 360 -5.63 -3.20 -4.59
CA ASP A 360 -4.96 -2.77 -5.82
C ASP A 360 -5.87 -2.79 -7.05
N TYR A 361 -7.15 -2.50 -6.82
CA TYR A 361 -8.16 -2.43 -7.87
C TYR A 361 -7.82 -1.41 -8.97
N HIS A 362 -7.04 -0.36 -8.68
CA HIS A 362 -6.56 0.59 -9.69
C HIS A 362 -5.61 -0.09 -10.68
N ILE A 363 -4.79 -1.04 -10.23
CA ILE A 363 -3.93 -1.85 -11.12
C ILE A 363 -4.78 -2.74 -12.01
N LEU A 364 -5.80 -3.42 -11.45
CA LEU A 364 -6.76 -4.21 -12.23
C LEU A 364 -7.50 -3.35 -13.26
N SER A 365 -7.88 -2.13 -12.89
CA SER A 365 -8.50 -1.16 -13.79
C SER A 365 -7.58 -0.76 -14.95
N GLY A 366 -6.29 -0.54 -14.66
CA GLY A 366 -5.27 -0.23 -15.67
C GLY A 366 -5.02 -1.38 -16.64
N LEU A 367 -4.97 -2.62 -16.14
CA LEU A 367 -4.83 -3.81 -16.98
C LEU A 367 -5.99 -3.95 -17.96
N TYR A 368 -7.22 -3.82 -17.45
CA TYR A 368 -8.39 -3.89 -18.30
C TYR A 368 -8.38 -2.78 -19.36
N TYR A 369 -8.06 -1.54 -18.96
CA TYR A 369 -7.92 -0.42 -19.90
C TYR A 369 -6.92 -0.73 -21.01
N HIS A 370 -5.77 -1.31 -20.64
CA HIS A 370 -4.75 -1.67 -21.61
C HIS A 370 -5.29 -2.70 -22.60
N PHE A 371 -5.78 -3.85 -22.12
CA PHE A 371 -6.30 -4.91 -22.99
C PHE A 371 -7.40 -4.41 -23.93
N LEU A 372 -8.31 -3.57 -23.44
CA LEU A 372 -9.39 -3.00 -24.24
C LEU A 372 -8.87 -2.06 -25.34
N ASN A 373 -7.92 -1.18 -25.04
CA ASN A 373 -7.48 -0.15 -25.99
C ASN A 373 -6.43 -0.62 -26.98
N THR A 374 -5.66 -1.66 -26.65
CA THR A 374 -4.62 -2.17 -27.55
C THR A 374 -5.07 -3.36 -28.38
N ASN A 375 -6.34 -3.79 -28.27
CA ASN A 375 -6.89 -4.96 -28.96
C ASN A 375 -5.95 -6.18 -28.87
N VAL A 376 -5.50 -6.47 -27.64
CA VAL A 376 -4.62 -7.63 -27.42
C VAL A 376 -5.35 -8.90 -27.85
N ASP A 377 -4.72 -9.71 -28.69
CA ASP A 377 -5.26 -11.00 -29.09
C ASP A 377 -5.20 -11.99 -27.91
N ASN A 378 -6.35 -12.59 -27.58
CA ASN A 378 -6.51 -13.59 -26.51
C ASN A 378 -5.90 -13.19 -25.15
N PRO A 379 -6.37 -12.08 -24.53
CA PRO A 379 -5.83 -11.63 -23.26
C PRO A 379 -6.08 -12.67 -22.16
N ALA A 380 -5.09 -12.87 -21.29
CA ALA A 380 -5.16 -13.83 -20.20
C ALA A 380 -4.70 -13.24 -18.87
N ILE A 381 -5.28 -13.73 -17.77
CA ILE A 381 -4.86 -13.42 -16.41
C ILE A 381 -4.79 -14.72 -15.61
N THR A 382 -3.67 -14.93 -14.92
CA THR A 382 -3.53 -15.97 -13.90
C THR A 382 -3.40 -15.34 -12.52
N TYR A 383 -4.25 -15.75 -11.58
CA TYR A 383 -4.15 -15.35 -10.18
C TYR A 383 -3.60 -16.50 -9.32
N CYS A 384 -2.47 -16.27 -8.66
CA CYS A 384 -1.84 -17.23 -7.76
C CYS A 384 -2.44 -17.06 -6.35
N TYR A 385 -3.41 -17.90 -6.00
CA TYR A 385 -4.14 -17.80 -4.73
C TYR A 385 -3.42 -18.56 -3.61
N TYR A 386 -3.53 -18.07 -2.37
CA TYR A 386 -3.03 -18.82 -1.20
C TYR A 386 -4.16 -19.60 -0.51
N ASN A 387 -5.34 -18.99 -0.41
CA ASN A 387 -6.56 -19.63 0.09
C ASN A 387 -7.66 -19.62 -0.96
N GLU A 388 -8.58 -20.59 -0.88
CA GLU A 388 -9.72 -20.73 -1.79
C GLU A 388 -10.61 -19.48 -1.86
N ASN A 389 -10.84 -18.82 -0.73
CA ASN A 389 -11.68 -17.61 -0.68
C ASN A 389 -11.10 -16.46 -1.54
N GLU A 390 -9.78 -16.40 -1.73
CA GLU A 390 -9.15 -15.34 -2.52
C GLU A 390 -9.50 -15.41 -4.00
N ILE A 391 -9.88 -16.60 -4.50
CA ILE A 391 -10.35 -16.78 -5.89
C ILE A 391 -11.66 -16.00 -6.07
N GLU A 392 -12.58 -16.11 -5.12
CA GLU A 392 -13.85 -15.40 -5.14
C GLU A 392 -13.62 -13.89 -4.98
N ASP A 393 -12.78 -13.48 -4.03
CA ASP A 393 -12.45 -12.07 -3.80
C ASP A 393 -11.82 -11.40 -5.03
N PHE A 394 -10.87 -12.09 -5.68
CA PHE A 394 -10.24 -11.63 -6.92
C PHE A 394 -11.26 -11.50 -8.05
N THR A 395 -12.08 -12.54 -8.24
CA THR A 395 -13.10 -12.56 -9.29
C THR A 395 -14.10 -11.42 -9.09
N ASN A 396 -14.64 -11.29 -7.88
CA ASN A 396 -15.60 -10.24 -7.55
C ASN A 396 -15.01 -8.83 -7.73
N THR A 397 -13.75 -8.62 -7.32
CA THR A 397 -13.06 -7.34 -7.49
C THR A 397 -12.87 -7.01 -8.98
N LEU A 398 -12.40 -7.97 -9.78
CA LEU A 398 -12.20 -7.79 -11.22
C LEU A 398 -13.51 -7.43 -11.92
N TYR A 399 -14.58 -8.20 -11.69
CA TYR A 399 -15.90 -7.90 -12.28
C TYR A 399 -16.46 -6.57 -11.79
N HIS A 400 -16.25 -6.21 -10.51
CA HIS A 400 -16.71 -4.92 -9.98
C HIS A 400 -16.01 -3.76 -10.70
N VAL A 401 -14.69 -3.82 -10.89
CA VAL A 401 -13.92 -2.81 -11.60
C VAL A 401 -14.41 -2.65 -13.03
N VAL A 402 -14.61 -3.76 -13.76
CA VAL A 402 -15.10 -3.73 -15.14
C VAL A 402 -16.50 -3.12 -15.24
N ASN A 403 -17.43 -3.65 -14.45
CA ASN A 403 -18.84 -3.23 -14.50
C ASN A 403 -19.00 -1.74 -14.15
N SER A 404 -18.20 -1.25 -13.19
CA SER A 404 -18.36 0.09 -12.65
C SER A 404 -17.70 1.18 -13.50
N ILE A 405 -16.57 0.87 -14.17
CA ILE A 405 -15.82 1.84 -14.97
C ILE A 405 -16.22 1.77 -16.44
N TYR A 406 -16.18 0.58 -17.03
CA TYR A 406 -16.21 0.41 -18.48
C TYR A 406 -17.58 -0.01 -19.00
N ARG A 407 -18.40 -0.65 -18.14
CA ARG A 407 -19.75 -1.16 -18.48
C ARG A 407 -19.77 -2.14 -19.66
N ASP A 408 -18.62 -2.74 -19.97
CA ASP A 408 -18.46 -3.69 -21.06
C ASP A 408 -18.21 -5.09 -20.48
N LYS A 409 -19.32 -5.82 -20.34
CA LYS A 409 -19.35 -7.19 -19.81
C LYS A 409 -18.87 -8.22 -20.82
N ASP A 410 -18.94 -7.92 -22.11
CA ASP A 410 -18.62 -8.88 -23.15
C ASP A 410 -17.10 -8.99 -23.31
N PHE A 411 -16.38 -7.87 -23.20
CA PHE A 411 -14.92 -7.88 -23.25
C PHE A 411 -14.29 -8.61 -22.06
N ILE A 412 -14.81 -8.48 -20.83
CA ILE A 412 -14.22 -9.23 -19.68
C ILE A 412 -14.38 -10.75 -19.84
N ASN A 413 -15.46 -11.20 -20.49
CA ASN A 413 -15.66 -12.62 -20.78
C ASN A 413 -14.69 -13.14 -21.86
N SER A 414 -14.06 -12.24 -22.63
CA SER A 414 -13.01 -12.60 -23.59
C SER A 414 -11.63 -12.80 -22.93
N ILE A 415 -11.44 -12.31 -21.70
CA ILE A 415 -10.20 -12.50 -20.95
C ILE A 415 -10.19 -13.90 -20.32
N SER A 416 -9.21 -14.73 -20.69
CA SER A 416 -9.03 -16.05 -20.08
C SER A 416 -8.56 -15.90 -18.64
N LEU A 417 -9.33 -16.42 -17.68
CA LEU A 417 -8.99 -16.37 -16.25
C LEU A 417 -8.62 -17.76 -15.73
N SER A 418 -7.40 -17.88 -15.20
CA SER A 418 -6.89 -19.11 -14.59
C SER A 418 -6.43 -18.88 -13.15
N PHE A 419 -6.46 -19.94 -12.34
CA PHE A 419 -6.11 -19.89 -10.92
C PHE A 419 -5.11 -21.01 -10.59
N VAL A 420 -4.01 -20.68 -9.93
CA VAL A 420 -2.99 -21.64 -9.51
C VAL A 420 -2.70 -21.48 -8.02
N ASP A 421 -2.48 -22.59 -7.32
CA ASP A 421 -2.14 -22.53 -5.90
C ASP A 421 -0.71 -21.97 -5.74
N SER A 422 -0.59 -20.80 -5.11
CA SER A 422 0.68 -20.14 -4.84
C SER A 422 1.64 -20.99 -4.00
N LYS A 423 1.14 -21.91 -3.17
CA LYS A 423 1.99 -22.85 -2.40
C LYS A 423 2.74 -23.80 -3.32
N GLU A 424 2.16 -24.19 -4.47
CA GLU A 424 2.85 -25.04 -5.45
C GLU A 424 4.05 -24.31 -6.07
N ILE A 425 3.88 -23.02 -6.38
CA ILE A 425 4.97 -22.16 -6.90
C ILE A 425 6.07 -22.03 -5.85
N VAL A 426 5.70 -21.72 -4.60
CA VAL A 426 6.65 -21.57 -3.49
C VAL A 426 7.43 -22.86 -3.26
N ASN A 427 6.76 -24.01 -3.19
CA ASN A 427 7.40 -25.30 -2.97
C ASN A 427 8.33 -25.71 -4.13
N LYS A 428 7.97 -25.34 -5.36
CA LYS A 428 8.77 -25.67 -6.55
C LYS A 428 10.00 -24.78 -6.70
N TYR A 429 9.88 -23.49 -6.39
CA TYR A 429 10.89 -22.50 -6.78
C TYR A 429 11.60 -21.77 -5.65
N PHE A 430 11.02 -21.66 -4.45
CA PHE A 430 11.58 -20.74 -3.44
C PHE A 430 12.59 -21.39 -2.50
N TYR A 431 12.30 -22.58 -2.00
CA TYR A 431 13.12 -23.19 -0.95
C TYR A 431 14.06 -24.26 -1.53
N ILE A 432 15.25 -24.37 -0.93
CA ILE A 432 16.18 -25.44 -1.27
C ILE A 432 15.52 -26.77 -0.91
N ASN A 433 15.07 -27.51 -1.93
CA ASN A 433 14.54 -28.84 -1.76
C ASN A 433 15.71 -29.76 -1.39
N ASN A 434 15.92 -30.03 -0.10
CA ASN A 434 16.85 -31.07 0.35
C ASN A 434 16.29 -32.45 -0.04
N PRO A 435 16.86 -33.16 -1.03
CA PRO A 435 16.39 -34.50 -1.40
C PRO A 435 16.82 -35.57 -0.37
N SER A 436 17.51 -35.18 0.71
CA SER A 436 18.20 -36.07 1.63
C SER A 436 17.55 -36.25 3.00
N ILE A 437 16.26 -35.96 3.16
CA ILE A 437 15.50 -36.40 4.35
C ILE A 437 14.28 -37.20 3.88
N ASN A 438 14.48 -38.51 3.86
CA ASN A 438 13.45 -39.52 3.69
C ASN A 438 12.34 -39.29 4.75
N PRO A 439 11.05 -39.16 4.40
CA PRO A 439 9.95 -38.93 5.35
C PRO A 439 9.55 -40.23 6.08
N ALA A 440 10.55 -40.97 6.57
CA ALA A 440 10.40 -42.18 7.34
C ALA A 440 11.24 -42.10 8.62
N SER A 441 11.02 -41.06 9.42
CA SER A 441 11.25 -41.07 10.87
C SER A 441 11.03 -39.68 11.45
N THR A 442 9.83 -39.43 11.97
CA THR A 442 9.63 -38.99 13.37
C THR A 442 8.16 -38.73 13.59
N SER A 443 7.51 -39.78 14.07
CA SER A 443 6.38 -39.64 14.96
C SER A 443 6.81 -38.93 16.26
N ILE A 444 5.83 -38.30 16.91
CA ILE A 444 5.73 -37.97 18.34
C ILE A 444 6.06 -36.51 18.74
N ARG A 445 4.95 -35.86 19.18
CA ARG A 445 4.71 -34.75 20.12
C ARG A 445 4.74 -33.31 19.63
#